data_AF-A0A812X568-F1
#
_entry.id   AF-A0A812X568-F1
#
_cell.length_a   1.000
_cell.length_b   1.000
_cell.length_c   1.000
_cell.angle_alpha   90.00
_cell.angle_beta   90.00
_cell.angle_gamma   90.00
#
_symmetry.space_group_name_H-M   'P 1'
#
loop_
_entity.id
_entity.type
_entity.pdbx_description
1 polymer ?
#
loop_
_entity_poly.entity_id
_entity_poly.type
_entity_poly.pdbx_seq_one_letter_code
_entity_poly.pdbx_strand_id
1 'polypeptide(L)'
;MSDRSRTPHGAADAEEQRPQEDAQADSDDDIVHFAWQQGQVLDSRYRVEDLLGDGAFGRVLRATDLKDDSDVSLKVIRDVERYRENAMIEAKILEDIRQADPNRTSYCVMMSDTFLHQNAYFVMVCELLGDSLYDFLKWNGFRGFWLHDIQNFAKESLKALKFLHDLSLTHTDLKPENILLQSRE
;
A
#
# COMPACT_ATOMS: atom_id res chain seq x y z
N MET A 1 -56.00 -13.35 -59.33
CA MET A 1 -54.97 -14.33 -58.90
C MET A 1 -53.69 -13.56 -58.64
N SER A 2 -53.05 -13.88 -57.50
CA SER A 2 -51.86 -13.30 -56.85
C SER A 2 -51.92 -11.82 -56.41
N ASP A 3 -52.11 -11.52 -55.11
CA ASP A 3 -51.14 -11.50 -53.97
C ASP A 3 -50.19 -10.28 -54.05
N ARG A 4 -49.90 -9.39 -53.08
CA ARG A 4 -50.20 -9.11 -51.64
C ARG A 4 -49.93 -7.61 -51.43
N SER A 5 -50.86 -6.78 -51.01
CA SER A 5 -51.18 -6.38 -49.62
C SER A 5 -50.04 -5.77 -48.77
N ARG A 6 -50.25 -4.49 -48.40
CA ARG A 6 -50.11 -3.88 -47.06
C ARG A 6 -48.74 -3.87 -46.39
N THR A 7 -48.15 -2.68 -46.30
CA THR A 7 -47.38 -2.22 -45.13
C THR A 7 -48.32 -1.45 -44.21
N PRO A 8 -48.60 -1.99 -43.01
CA PRO A 8 -48.25 -1.22 -41.81
C PRO A 8 -47.84 -2.13 -40.63
N HIS A 9 -46.98 -1.63 -39.74
CA HIS A 9 -46.85 -1.90 -38.29
C HIS A 9 -45.50 -1.28 -37.89
N GLY A 10 -45.38 -0.32 -36.96
CA GLY A 10 -46.08 -0.26 -35.69
C GLY A 10 -45.49 -1.30 -34.75
N ALA A 11 -44.30 -1.03 -34.22
CA ALA A 11 -43.72 -1.76 -33.09
C ALA A 11 -43.11 -0.73 -32.13
N ALA A 12 -43.78 -0.58 -30.99
CA ALA A 12 -43.22 -0.06 -29.76
C ALA A 12 -42.28 -1.12 -29.14
N ASP A 13 -41.64 -0.74 -28.04
CA ASP A 13 -40.81 -1.55 -27.13
C ASP A 13 -39.32 -1.62 -27.54
N ALA A 14 -38.33 -1.29 -26.71
CA ALA A 14 -38.31 -0.97 -25.29
C ALA A 14 -37.13 -0.01 -25.04
N GLU A 15 -37.35 1.06 -24.28
CA GLU A 15 -36.25 1.81 -23.67
C GLU A 15 -35.59 0.88 -22.64
N GLU A 16 -34.43 0.36 -23.00
CA GLU A 16 -33.54 -0.36 -22.10
C GLU A 16 -33.07 0.63 -21.02
N GLN A 17 -33.79 0.67 -19.91
CA GLN A 17 -33.39 1.36 -18.70
C GLN A 17 -32.09 0.71 -18.21
N ARG A 18 -30.96 1.31 -18.59
CA ARG A 18 -29.69 1.03 -17.94
C ARG A 18 -29.88 1.39 -16.46
N PRO A 19 -29.57 0.49 -15.52
CA PRO A 19 -29.49 0.88 -14.13
C PRO A 19 -28.46 2.01 -14.04
N GLN A 20 -28.90 3.17 -13.57
CA GLN A 20 -27.99 4.16 -13.01
C GLN A 20 -27.43 3.50 -11.74
N GLU A 21 -26.31 2.82 -11.87
CA GLU A 21 -25.42 2.63 -10.74
C GLU A 21 -24.95 4.04 -10.37
N ASP A 22 -25.62 4.63 -9.39
CA ASP A 22 -25.08 5.74 -8.60
C ASP A 22 -23.83 5.21 -7.88
N ALA A 23 -22.73 5.08 -8.62
CA ALA A 23 -21.40 5.12 -8.05
C ALA A 23 -21.20 6.57 -7.59
N GLN A 24 -21.74 6.88 -6.41
CA GLN A 24 -21.18 7.93 -5.58
C GLN A 24 -19.72 7.53 -5.35
N ALA A 25 -18.85 8.00 -6.23
CA ALA A 25 -17.43 8.05 -5.99
C ALA A 25 -17.27 9.02 -4.81
N ASP A 26 -17.36 8.46 -3.59
CA ASP A 26 -16.93 9.18 -2.40
C ASP A 26 -15.54 9.74 -2.73
N SER A 27 -15.42 11.06 -2.60
CA SER A 27 -14.12 11.68 -2.79
C SER A 27 -13.18 11.07 -1.76
N ASP A 28 -11.93 10.77 -2.14
CA ASP A 28 -10.95 10.17 -1.22
C ASP A 28 -10.76 10.98 0.08
N ASP A 29 -11.18 12.25 0.08
CA ASP A 29 -11.14 13.17 1.22
C ASP A 29 -12.24 12.91 2.27
N ASP A 30 -13.35 12.26 1.89
CA ASP A 30 -14.47 11.93 2.80
C ASP A 30 -14.28 10.59 3.53
N ILE A 31 -13.31 9.79 3.09
CA ILE A 31 -13.06 8.43 3.59
C ILE A 31 -12.23 8.49 4.88
N VAL A 32 -12.86 8.09 5.98
CA VAL A 32 -12.26 8.12 7.32
C VAL A 32 -11.15 7.08 7.44
N HIS A 33 -10.00 7.50 7.96
CA HIS A 33 -8.90 6.60 8.32
C HIS A 33 -9.29 5.66 9.47
N PHE A 34 -8.61 4.51 9.56
CA PHE A 34 -8.70 3.65 10.73
C PHE A 34 -8.45 4.43 12.03
N ALA A 35 -9.44 4.40 12.92
CA ALA A 35 -9.34 4.97 14.26
C ALA A 35 -8.50 4.04 15.15
N TRP A 36 -7.45 4.58 15.76
CA TRP A 36 -6.54 3.84 16.61
C TRP A 36 -6.30 4.56 17.94
N GLN A 37 -5.84 3.81 18.93
CA GLN A 37 -5.38 4.33 20.22
C GLN A 37 -4.06 3.66 20.63
N GLN A 38 -3.18 4.42 21.28
CA GLN A 38 -1.98 3.86 21.89
C GLN A 38 -2.36 2.79 22.92
N GLY A 39 -1.68 1.65 22.87
CA GLY A 39 -1.96 0.45 23.67
C GLY A 39 -3.05 -0.47 23.10
N GLN A 40 -3.75 -0.09 22.03
CA GLN A 40 -4.73 -0.96 21.36
C GLN A 40 -4.02 -2.18 20.75
N VAL A 41 -4.59 -3.37 20.95
CA VAL A 41 -4.06 -4.62 20.37
C VAL A 41 -4.86 -5.01 19.14
N LEU A 42 -4.19 -5.13 17.99
CA LEU A 42 -4.74 -5.63 16.73
C LEU A 42 -4.40 -7.10 16.57
N ASP A 43 -5.35 -7.87 16.04
CA ASP A 43 -5.22 -9.31 15.77
C ASP A 43 -4.75 -10.14 16.99
N SER A 44 -5.08 -9.67 18.21
CA SER A 44 -4.60 -10.24 19.47
C SER A 44 -3.08 -10.38 19.60
N ARG A 45 -2.30 -9.66 18.78
CA ARG A 45 -0.84 -9.82 18.66
C ARG A 45 -0.07 -8.51 18.56
N TYR A 46 -0.59 -7.50 17.87
CA TYR A 46 0.18 -6.28 17.60
C TYR A 46 -0.33 -5.13 18.46
N ARG A 47 0.45 -4.73 19.48
CA ARG A 47 0.10 -3.59 20.34
C ARG A 47 0.57 -2.29 19.71
N VAL A 48 -0.37 -1.40 19.38
CA VAL A 48 -0.06 -0.11 18.75
C VAL A 48 0.60 0.81 19.76
N GLU A 49 1.71 1.42 19.34
CA GLU A 49 2.49 2.33 20.16
C GLU A 49 2.35 3.77 19.65
N ASP A 50 2.55 4.03 18.36
CA ASP A 50 2.57 5.39 17.80
C ASP A 50 2.07 5.45 16.34
N LEU A 51 1.76 6.66 15.86
CA LEU A 51 1.55 6.95 14.44
C LEU A 51 2.87 7.26 13.76
N LEU A 52 3.17 6.56 12.65
CA LEU A 52 4.35 6.82 11.82
C LEU A 52 4.01 7.71 10.62
N GLY A 53 2.82 7.55 10.02
CA GLY A 53 2.44 8.37 8.88
C GLY A 53 0.99 8.21 8.44
N ASP A 54 0.49 9.24 7.76
CA ASP A 54 -0.83 9.31 7.13
C ASP A 54 -0.70 9.62 5.65
N GLY A 55 -1.44 8.89 4.82
CA GLY A 55 -1.44 9.11 3.38
C GLY A 55 -2.73 8.68 2.70
N ALA A 56 -2.81 8.87 1.39
CA ALA A 56 -4.01 8.58 0.60
C ALA A 56 -4.50 7.12 0.75
N PHE A 57 -3.58 6.17 0.87
CA PHE A 57 -3.90 4.73 0.94
C PHE A 57 -4.33 4.26 2.33
N GLY A 58 -4.06 5.05 3.38
CA GLY A 58 -4.26 4.63 4.76
C GLY A 58 -3.25 5.25 5.72
N ARG A 59 -2.91 4.47 6.74
CA ARG A 59 -2.08 4.92 7.86
C ARG A 59 -1.02 3.88 8.19
N VAL A 60 0.14 4.33 8.64
CA VAL A 60 1.21 3.46 9.12
C VAL A 60 1.38 3.68 10.62
N LEU A 61 1.30 2.62 11.40
CA LEU A 61 1.44 2.64 12.86
C LEU A 61 2.72 1.90 13.28
N ARG A 62 3.38 2.38 14.33
CA ARG A 62 4.38 1.60 15.07
C ARG A 62 3.66 0.69 16.04
N ALA A 63 4.06 -0.57 16.11
CA ALA A 63 3.50 -1.53 17.05
C ALA A 63 4.58 -2.48 17.57
N THR A 64 4.34 -3.05 18.75
CA THR A 64 5.11 -4.20 19.25
C THR A 64 4.36 -5.49 18.90
N ASP A 65 5.05 -6.43 18.25
CA ASP A 65 4.60 -7.80 18.09
C ASP A 65 4.76 -8.55 19.42
N LEU A 66 3.64 -8.88 20.06
CA LEU A 66 3.59 -9.55 21.36
C LEU A 66 4.05 -11.01 21.32
N LYS A 67 4.24 -11.58 20.12
CA LYS A 67 4.71 -12.95 19.97
C LYS A 67 6.20 -13.09 20.30
N ASP A 68 7.02 -12.14 19.87
CA ASP A 68 8.47 -12.16 20.01
C ASP A 68 9.07 -10.87 20.60
N ASP A 69 8.23 -9.94 21.04
CA ASP A 69 8.59 -8.65 21.65
C ASP A 69 9.46 -7.78 20.71
N SER A 70 9.11 -7.80 19.41
CA SER A 70 9.80 -7.03 18.38
C SER A 70 8.98 -5.84 17.89
N ASP A 71 9.67 -4.79 17.47
CA ASP A 71 9.03 -3.60 16.89
C ASP A 71 8.75 -3.80 15.39
N VAL A 72 7.53 -3.48 14.99
CA VAL A 72 7.02 -3.61 13.61
C VAL A 72 6.29 -2.34 13.16
N SER A 73 6.09 -2.22 11.85
CA SER A 73 5.19 -1.24 11.26
C SER A 73 3.92 -1.91 10.72
N LEU A 74 2.76 -1.33 11.03
CA LEU A 74 1.45 -1.78 10.54
C LEU A 74 0.93 -0.79 9.52
N LYS A 75 0.94 -1.17 8.24
CA LYS A 75 0.29 -0.41 7.17
C LYS A 75 -1.19 -0.82 7.12
N VAL A 76 -2.04 0.03 7.68
CA VAL A 76 -3.50 -0.16 7.74
C VAL A 76 -4.14 0.53 6.54
N ILE A 77 -4.69 -0.28 5.63
CA ILE A 77 -5.31 0.17 4.39
C ILE A 77 -6.74 0.64 4.67
N ARG A 78 -7.15 1.77 4.06
CA ARG A 78 -8.54 2.27 4.18
C ARG A 78 -9.53 1.22 3.69
N ASP A 79 -10.74 1.24 4.25
CA ASP A 79 -11.82 0.35 3.82
C ASP A 79 -12.45 0.84 2.50
N VAL A 80 -11.66 0.77 1.44
CA VAL A 80 -12.03 1.10 0.06
C VAL A 80 -11.60 -0.07 -0.78
N GLU A 81 -12.53 -0.66 -1.51
CA GLU A 81 -12.31 -1.90 -2.28
C GLU A 81 -11.05 -1.82 -3.15
N ARG A 82 -10.94 -0.76 -3.97
CA ARG A 82 -9.76 -0.53 -4.83
C ARG A 82 -8.44 -0.46 -4.06
N TYR A 83 -8.42 0.16 -2.87
CA TYR A 83 -7.21 0.22 -2.05
C TYR A 83 -6.87 -1.14 -1.44
N ARG A 84 -7.89 -1.90 -1.02
CA ARG A 84 -7.70 -3.27 -0.51
C ARG A 84 -7.17 -4.19 -1.61
N GLU A 85 -7.72 -4.14 -2.82
CA GLU A 85 -7.24 -4.93 -3.97
C GLU A 85 -5.78 -4.60 -4.31
N ASN A 86 -5.43 -3.32 -4.41
CA ASN A 86 -4.06 -2.88 -4.67
C ASN A 86 -3.10 -3.36 -3.58
N ALA A 87 -3.50 -3.29 -2.31
CA ALA A 87 -2.69 -3.75 -1.19
C ALA A 87 -2.52 -5.27 -1.17
N MET A 88 -3.50 -6.05 -1.62
CA MET A 88 -3.36 -7.50 -1.78
C MET A 88 -2.33 -7.85 -2.87
N ILE A 89 -2.31 -7.09 -3.97
CA ILE A 89 -1.28 -7.23 -5.01
C ILE A 89 0.10 -6.87 -4.45
N GLU A 90 0.21 -5.76 -3.71
CA GLU A 90 1.45 -5.34 -3.04
C GLU A 90 1.96 -6.40 -2.07
N ALA A 91 1.08 -6.95 -1.22
CA ALA A 91 1.42 -8.02 -0.29
C ALA A 91 1.91 -9.27 -1.03
N LYS A 92 1.30 -9.62 -2.17
CA LYS A 92 1.74 -10.76 -2.99
C LYS A 92 3.14 -10.53 -3.56
N ILE A 93 3.43 -9.32 -4.05
CA ILE A 93 4.75 -8.94 -4.56
C ILE A 93 5.80 -9.00 -3.43
N LEU A 94 5.48 -8.46 -2.25
CA LEU A 94 6.39 -8.48 -1.10
C LEU A 94 6.66 -9.89 -0.59
N GLU A 95 5.68 -10.79 -0.68
CA GLU A 95 5.88 -12.21 -0.38
C GLU A 95 6.87 -12.85 -1.36
N ASP A 96 6.73 -12.59 -2.66
CA ASP A 96 7.64 -13.12 -3.69
C ASP A 96 9.06 -12.55 -3.52
N ILE A 97 9.19 -11.26 -3.18
CA ILE A 97 10.47 -10.61 -2.83
C ILE A 97 11.11 -11.30 -1.62
N ARG A 98 10.34 -11.51 -0.55
CA ARG A 98 10.84 -12.16 0.68
C ARG A 98 11.35 -13.57 0.41
N GLN A 99 10.64 -14.35 -0.41
CA GLN A 99 11.06 -15.70 -0.78
C GLN A 99 12.33 -15.72 -1.63
N ALA A 100 12.52 -14.70 -2.48
CA ALA A 100 13.71 -14.55 -3.31
C ALA A 100 14.91 -13.93 -2.59
N ASP A 101 14.73 -13.28 -1.44
CA ASP A 101 15.79 -12.66 -0.63
C ASP A 101 15.94 -13.28 0.78
N PRO A 102 16.26 -14.58 0.90
CA PRO A 102 16.40 -15.24 2.20
C PRO A 102 17.53 -14.65 3.07
N ASN A 103 18.51 -13.98 2.44
CA ASN A 103 19.66 -13.39 3.13
C ASN A 103 19.47 -11.91 3.47
N ARG A 104 18.34 -11.30 3.09
CA ARG A 104 18.03 -9.87 3.35
C ARG A 104 19.08 -8.91 2.80
N THR A 105 19.51 -9.14 1.57
CA THR A 105 20.57 -8.37 0.89
C THR A 105 20.07 -7.49 -0.25
N SER A 106 18.77 -7.57 -0.57
CA SER A 106 18.15 -6.81 -1.66
C SER A 106 17.91 -5.33 -1.31
N TYR A 107 17.91 -4.95 -0.03
CA TYR A 107 17.46 -3.63 0.46
C TYR A 107 15.97 -3.34 0.19
N CYS A 108 15.17 -4.36 -0.18
CA CYS A 108 13.72 -4.24 -0.21
C CYS A 108 13.14 -4.43 1.20
N VAL A 109 12.03 -3.75 1.50
CA VAL A 109 11.31 -3.90 2.77
C VAL A 109 10.77 -5.31 2.95
N MET A 110 10.88 -5.85 4.17
CA MET A 110 10.41 -7.18 4.52
C MET A 110 9.02 -7.14 5.14
N MET A 111 8.05 -7.74 4.46
CA MET A 111 6.73 -8.01 5.01
C MET A 111 6.73 -9.37 5.72
N SER A 112 6.34 -9.40 6.99
CA SER A 112 6.30 -10.61 7.81
C SER A 112 4.94 -11.30 7.78
N ASP A 113 3.86 -10.53 7.72
CA ASP A 113 2.49 -11.03 7.90
C ASP A 113 1.44 -10.09 7.27
N THR A 114 0.22 -10.60 7.09
CA THR A 114 -0.95 -9.81 6.70
C THR A 114 -2.20 -10.33 7.40
N PHE A 115 -3.11 -9.45 7.79
CA PHE A 115 -4.38 -9.85 8.38
C PHE A 115 -5.52 -8.88 8.06
N LEU A 116 -6.75 -9.31 8.35
CA LEU A 116 -7.94 -8.50 8.17
C LEU A 116 -8.52 -8.11 9.53
N HIS A 117 -8.48 -6.82 9.87
CA HIS A 117 -9.01 -6.30 11.12
C HIS A 117 -10.48 -5.88 10.95
N GLN A 118 -11.35 -6.34 11.87
CA GLN A 118 -12.79 -6.02 11.89
C GLN A 118 -13.52 -6.31 10.55
N ASN A 119 -13.03 -7.28 9.77
CA ASN A 119 -13.52 -7.61 8.42
C ASN A 119 -13.44 -6.47 7.38
N ALA A 120 -12.83 -5.34 7.72
CA ALA A 120 -12.82 -4.11 6.91
C ALA A 120 -11.41 -3.66 6.54
N TYR A 121 -10.48 -3.64 7.49
CA TYR A 121 -9.16 -3.06 7.28
C TYR A 121 -8.14 -4.14 6.96
N PHE A 122 -7.61 -4.13 5.74
CA PHE A 122 -6.46 -4.96 5.38
C PHE A 122 -5.21 -4.36 6.02
N VAL A 123 -4.43 -5.18 6.73
CA VAL A 123 -3.23 -4.74 7.44
C VAL A 123 -2.04 -5.55 6.97
N MET A 124 -0.98 -4.84 6.59
CA MET A 124 0.32 -5.43 6.27
C MET A 124 1.30 -5.17 7.41
N VAL A 125 2.03 -6.19 7.82
CA VAL A 125 3.02 -6.14 8.91
C VAL A 125 4.41 -6.15 8.30
N CYS A 126 5.11 -5.03 8.39
CA CYS A 126 6.46 -4.87 7.87
C CYS A 126 7.47 -4.68 9.01
N GLU A 127 8.75 -4.88 8.72
CA GLU A 127 9.81 -4.45 9.63
C GLU A 127 9.71 -2.94 9.94
N LEU A 128 10.11 -2.55 11.15
CA LEU A 128 10.16 -1.14 11.51
C LEU A 128 11.42 -0.48 10.92
N LEU A 129 11.21 0.48 10.03
CA LEU A 129 12.25 1.33 9.45
C LEU A 129 12.19 2.74 10.04
N GLY A 130 13.25 3.52 9.82
CA GLY A 130 13.33 4.93 10.20
C GLY A 130 12.71 5.86 9.15
N ASP A 131 13.05 7.14 9.25
CA ASP A 131 12.54 8.19 8.37
C ASP A 131 12.84 7.92 6.88
N SER A 132 11.96 8.42 6.01
CA SER A 132 12.23 8.46 4.58
C SER A 132 13.35 9.48 4.26
N LEU A 133 14.00 9.33 3.10
CA LEU A 133 14.95 10.34 2.63
C LEU A 133 14.28 11.73 2.47
N TYR A 134 12.99 11.76 2.11
CA TYR A 134 12.22 13.00 2.05
C TYR A 134 12.08 13.65 3.42
N ASP A 135 11.69 12.87 4.45
CA ASP A 135 11.50 13.38 5.81
C ASP A 135 12.82 13.89 6.39
N PHE A 136 13.92 13.17 6.15
CA PHE A 136 15.25 13.63 6.55
C PHE A 136 15.64 14.94 5.85
N LEU A 137 15.40 15.06 4.54
CA LEU A 137 15.66 16.29 3.80
C LEU A 137 14.86 17.47 4.36
N LYS A 138 13.58 17.25 4.66
CA LYS A 138 12.71 18.24 5.26
C LYS A 138 13.22 18.67 6.64
N TRP A 139 13.60 17.71 7.48
CA TRP A 139 14.17 17.97 8.82
C TRP A 139 15.46 18.80 8.75
N ASN A 140 16.33 18.53 7.78
CA ASN A 140 17.57 19.31 7.56
C ASN A 140 17.34 20.62 6.76
N GLY A 141 16.09 21.07 6.59
CA GLY A 141 15.77 22.30 5.88
C GLY A 141 16.21 22.30 4.41
N PHE A 142 16.11 21.15 3.75
CA PHE A 142 16.44 20.94 2.33
C PHE A 142 17.88 21.30 1.94
N ARG A 143 18.83 21.26 2.89
CA ARG A 143 20.25 21.54 2.63
C ARG A 143 20.97 20.47 1.80
N GLY A 144 20.30 19.37 1.48
CA GLY A 144 20.87 18.22 0.78
C GLY A 144 21.65 17.29 1.72
N PHE A 145 22.27 16.26 1.12
CA PHE A 145 23.09 15.27 1.80
C PHE A 145 24.57 15.45 1.44
N TRP A 146 25.46 14.87 2.25
CA TRP A 146 26.87 14.78 1.87
C TRP A 146 27.03 13.86 0.65
N LEU A 147 28.00 14.16 -0.21
CA LEU A 147 28.23 13.37 -1.43
C LEU A 147 28.44 11.88 -1.14
N HIS A 148 29.14 11.57 -0.05
CA HIS A 148 29.34 10.20 0.41
C HIS A 148 28.01 9.47 0.68
N ASP A 149 27.06 10.14 1.33
CA ASP A 149 25.76 9.54 1.66
C ASP A 149 24.92 9.35 0.39
N ILE A 150 24.94 10.32 -0.53
CA ILE A 150 24.30 10.20 -1.85
C ILE A 150 24.83 8.98 -2.60
N GLN A 151 26.15 8.76 -2.60
CA GLN A 151 26.76 7.60 -3.23
C GLN A 151 26.30 6.28 -2.59
N ASN A 152 26.14 6.25 -1.26
CA ASN A 152 25.62 5.07 -0.56
C ASN A 152 24.14 4.82 -0.90
N PHE A 153 23.28 5.83 -0.80
CA PHE A 153 21.86 5.71 -1.18
C PHE A 153 21.70 5.24 -2.61
N ALA A 154 22.47 5.81 -3.56
CA ALA A 154 22.42 5.40 -4.95
C ALA A 154 22.87 3.95 -5.14
N LYS A 155 23.95 3.52 -4.48
CA LYS A 155 24.46 2.16 -4.56
C LYS A 155 23.44 1.14 -4.03
N GLU A 156 22.82 1.43 -2.88
CA GLU A 156 21.83 0.54 -2.26
C GLU A 156 20.53 0.51 -3.07
N SER A 157 20.06 1.67 -3.53
CA SER A 157 18.91 1.77 -4.44
C SER A 157 19.12 0.99 -5.73
N LEU A 158 20.32 1.05 -6.33
CA LEU A 158 20.66 0.29 -7.53
C LEU A 158 20.72 -1.22 -7.28
N LYS A 159 21.13 -1.66 -6.09
CA LYS A 159 21.07 -3.08 -5.72
C LYS A 159 19.62 -3.56 -5.58
N ALA A 160 18.76 -2.76 -4.95
CA ALA A 160 17.33 -3.06 -4.86
C ALA A 160 16.67 -3.12 -6.24
N LEU A 161 16.92 -2.13 -7.09
CA LEU A 161 16.39 -2.11 -8.46
C LEU A 161 16.90 -3.29 -9.29
N LYS A 162 18.18 -3.62 -9.18
CA LYS A 162 18.73 -4.80 -9.85
C LYS A 162 18.01 -6.08 -9.39
N PHE A 163 17.83 -6.25 -8.08
CA PHE A 163 17.14 -7.41 -7.51
C PHE A 163 15.70 -7.51 -8.03
N LEU A 164 14.94 -6.41 -8.01
CA LEU A 164 13.58 -6.35 -8.55
C LEU A 164 13.53 -6.72 -10.03
N HIS A 165 14.47 -6.20 -10.84
CA HIS A 165 14.55 -6.53 -12.26
C HIS A 165 14.91 -8.00 -12.52
N ASP A 166 15.75 -8.62 -11.68
CA ASP A 166 16.05 -10.05 -11.76
C ASP A 166 14.78 -10.90 -11.50
N LEU A 167 13.79 -10.35 -10.78
CA LEU A 167 12.44 -10.92 -10.59
C LEU A 167 11.42 -10.46 -11.64
N SER A 168 11.83 -9.73 -12.67
CA SER A 168 10.95 -9.11 -13.67
C SER A 168 9.91 -8.13 -13.08
N LEU A 169 10.21 -7.53 -11.93
CA LEU A 169 9.38 -6.52 -11.29
C LEU A 169 9.88 -5.12 -11.60
N THR A 170 8.96 -4.19 -11.82
CA THR A 170 9.25 -2.74 -11.94
C THR A 170 8.55 -2.01 -10.81
N HIS A 171 9.27 -1.18 -10.03
CA HIS A 171 8.69 -0.47 -8.89
C HIS A 171 7.64 0.59 -9.30
N THR A 172 7.85 1.27 -10.43
CA THR A 172 6.97 2.32 -11.01
C THR A 172 6.80 3.63 -10.22
N ASP A 173 7.04 3.66 -8.91
CA ASP A 173 6.93 4.88 -8.08
C ASP A 173 8.19 5.15 -7.21
N LEU A 174 9.40 5.06 -7.78
CA LEU A 174 10.62 5.29 -7.00
C LEU A 174 10.84 6.79 -6.76
N LYS A 175 10.81 7.20 -5.49
CA LYS A 175 10.95 8.59 -5.03
C LYS A 175 11.50 8.65 -3.60
N PRO A 176 12.02 9.79 -3.12
CA PRO A 176 12.62 9.91 -1.78
C PRO A 176 11.70 9.48 -0.62
N GLU A 177 10.40 9.62 -0.76
CA GLU A 177 9.37 9.19 0.20
C GLU A 177 9.31 7.66 0.35
N ASN A 178 9.70 6.93 -0.68
CA ASN A 178 9.67 5.45 -0.74
C ASN A 178 11.05 4.83 -0.47
N ILE A 179 12.05 5.62 -0.04
CA ILE A 179 13.36 5.12 0.39
C ILE A 179 13.50 5.45 1.88
N LEU A 180 13.40 4.41 2.71
CA LEU A 180 13.47 4.54 4.17
C LEU A 180 14.86 4.19 4.68
N LEU A 181 15.29 4.90 5.72
CA LEU A 181 16.52 4.60 6.43
C LEU A 181 16.31 3.41 7.38
N GLN A 182 17.36 2.66 7.69
CA GLN A 182 17.27 1.69 8.79
C GLN A 182 17.02 2.43 10.11
N SER A 183 16.16 1.87 10.95
CA SER A 183 15.89 2.41 12.28
C SER A 183 17.20 2.44 13.07
N ARG A 184 17.42 3.53 13.81
CA ARG A 184 18.51 3.60 14.77
C ARG A 184 18.06 2.84 16.02
N GLU A 185 18.85 1.86 16.45
CA GLU A 185 18.82 1.43 17.86
C GLU A 185 19.16 2.59 18.79
#